data_AF-M0NTR6-F1
#
_entry.id   AF-M0NTR6-F1
#
_cell.length_a   1.000
_cell.length_b   1.000
_cell.length_c   1.000
_cell.angle_alpha   90.00
_cell.angle_beta   90.00
_cell.angle_gamma   90.00
#
_symmetry.space_group_name_H-M   'P 1'
#
loop_
_entity.id
_entity.type
_entity.pdbx_description
1 polymer ?
#
loop_
_entity_poly.entity_id
_entity_poly.type
_entity_poly.pdbx_seq_one_letter_code
_entity_poly.pdbx_strand_id
1 'polypeptide(L)' 'MNVTVEVVGEGTDEYDLPDDATYADLIREAGYHPQEASALVDGSPVPGDRVVDAGSVKLLRLIKGGSTDDGA' A
#
# COMPACT_ATOMS: atom_id res chain seq x y z
N MET A 1 -12.87 7.40 7.47
CA MET A 1 -11.61 7.39 8.25
C MET A 1 -10.50 8.01 7.41
N ASN A 2 -9.74 8.93 8.00
CA ASN A 2 -8.59 9.57 7.35
C ASN A 2 -7.34 8.69 7.53
N VAL A 3 -6.73 8.28 6.42
CA VAL A 3 -5.57 7.39 6.40
C VAL A 3 -4.42 8.10 5.70
N THR A 4 -3.27 8.13 6.35
CA THR A 4 -2.04 8.66 5.76
C THR A 4 -1.36 7.57 4.95
N VAL A 5 -1.16 7.82 3.67
CA VAL A 5 -0.56 6.88 2.72
C VAL A 5 0.75 7.45 2.21
N GLU A 6 1.83 6.74 2.49
CA GLU A 6 3.14 7.05 1.94
C GLU A 6 3.42 6.17 0.74
N VAL A 7 3.43 6.76 -0.46
CA VAL A 7 3.88 6.08 -1.68
C VAL A 7 5.40 6.13 -1.71
N VAL A 8 6.02 4.95 -1.60
CA VAL A 8 7.48 4.84 -1.53
C VAL A 8 8.11 5.39 -2.82
N GLY A 9 8.84 6.50 -2.68
CA GLY A 9 9.53 7.17 -3.78
C GLY A 9 8.77 8.33 -4.43
N GLU A 10 7.51 8.59 -4.04
CA GLU A 10 6.71 9.71 -4.57
C GLU A 10 6.37 10.73 -3.49
N GLY A 11 5.87 10.30 -2.34
CA GLY A 11 5.46 11.23 -1.28
C GLY A 11 4.47 10.63 -0.31
N THR A 12 3.85 11.50 0.48
CA THR A 12 2.84 11.14 1.47
C THR A 12 1.59 11.97 1.23
N ASP A 13 0.45 11.31 1.14
CA ASP A 13 -0.86 11.90 0.88
C ASP A 13 -1.89 11.35 1.87
N GLU A 14 -2.94 12.12 2.13
CA GLU A 14 -4.02 11.74 3.04
C GLU A 14 -5.28 11.41 2.24
N TYR A 15 -5.91 10.28 2.58
CA TYR A 15 -7.09 9.79 1.90
C TYR A 15 -8.22 9.60 2.91
N ASP A 16 -9.43 10.06 2.55
CA ASP A 16 -10.65 9.77 3.31
C ASP A 16 -11.32 8.52 2.73
N LEU A 17 -11.41 7.47 3.54
CA LEU A 17 -11.97 6.18 3.16
C LEU A 17 -13.22 5.86 3.97
N PRO A 18 -14.17 5.08 3.45
CA PRO A 18 -15.23 4.51 4.28
C PRO A 18 -14.67 3.55 5.35
N ASP A 19 -15.39 3.37 6.46
CA ASP A 19 -14.93 2.55 7.59
C ASP A 19 -14.80 1.05 7.25
N ASP A 20 -15.50 0.59 6.21
CA ASP A 20 -15.42 -0.76 5.65
C ASP A 20 -14.46 -0.85 4.43
N ALA A 21 -13.68 0.20 4.14
CA ALA A 21 -12.73 0.18 3.03
C ALA A 21 -11.62 -0.86 3.24
N THR A 22 -11.22 -1.53 2.16
CA THR A 22 -10.10 -2.47 2.18
C THR A 22 -8.78 -1.82 1.76
N TYR A 23 -7.65 -2.45 2.07
CA TYR A 23 -6.35 -1.99 1.55
C TYR A 23 -6.31 -1.98 0.02
N ALA A 24 -7.06 -2.86 -0.66
CA ALA A 24 -7.18 -2.85 -2.12
C ALA A 24 -7.94 -1.62 -2.63
N ASP A 25 -8.98 -1.17 -1.92
CA ASP A 25 -9.70 0.07 -2.24
C ASP A 25 -8.82 1.28 -2.01
N LEU A 26 -8.03 1.32 -0.92
CA LEU A 26 -7.04 2.36 -0.68
C LEU A 26 -5.99 2.46 -1.80
N ILE A 27 -5.47 1.31 -2.25
CA ILE A 27 -4.50 1.26 -3.36
C ILE A 27 -5.12 1.84 -4.65
N ARG A 28 -6.40 1.54 -4.91
CA ARG A 28 -7.14 2.09 -6.06
C ARG A 28 -7.41 3.58 -5.92
N GLU A 29 -7.76 4.06 -4.74
CA GLU A 29 -7.98 5.48 -4.45
C GLU A 29 -6.70 6.29 -4.66
N ALA A 30 -5.54 5.72 -4.29
CA ALA A 30 -4.22 6.28 -4.59
C ALA A 30 -3.83 6.21 -6.08
N GLY A 31 -4.69 5.67 -6.96
CA GLY A 31 -4.46 5.60 -8.40
C GLY A 31 -3.67 4.38 -8.87
N TYR A 32 -3.46 3.37 -8.01
CA TYR A 32 -2.70 2.16 -8.33
C TYR A 32 -3.59 0.92 -8.42
N HIS A 33 -3.11 -0.12 -9.10
CA HIS A 33 -3.76 -1.43 -9.07
C HIS A 33 -3.19 -2.29 -7.93
N PRO A 34 -3.99 -3.06 -7.17
CA PRO A 34 -3.51 -3.94 -6.08
C PRO A 34 -2.58 -5.07 -6.52
N GLN A 35 -2.41 -5.27 -7.83
CA GLN A 35 -1.43 -6.20 -8.40
C GLN A 35 -0.10 -5.52 -8.73
N GLU A 36 -0.10 -4.19 -8.85
CA GLU A 36 1.04 -3.34 -9.20
C GLU A 36 1.61 -2.63 -7.97
N ALA A 37 0.95 -2.73 -6.82
CA ALA A 37 1.42 -2.20 -5.55
C ALA A 37 0.97 -3.04 -4.36
N SER A 38 1.79 -3.04 -3.31
CA SER A 38 1.52 -3.68 -2.03
C SER A 38 1.38 -2.64 -0.93
N ALA A 39 0.34 -2.78 -0.10
CA ALA A 39 0.21 -2.02 1.13
C ALA A 39 1.06 -2.66 2.24
N LEU A 40 1.73 -1.83 3.03
CA LEU A 40 2.45 -2.22 4.24
C LEU A 40 1.94 -1.44 5.43
N VAL A 41 1.77 -2.13 6.55
CA VAL A 41 1.45 -1.55 7.86
C VAL A 41 2.58 -1.93 8.80
N ASP A 42 3.14 -0.96 9.52
CA ASP A 42 4.32 -1.19 10.39
C ASP A 42 5.49 -1.88 9.66
N GLY A 43 5.64 -1.58 8.36
CA GLY A 43 6.68 -2.18 7.51
C GLY A 43 6.43 -3.64 7.11
N SER A 44 5.26 -4.21 7.44
CA SER A 44 4.87 -5.57 7.05
C SER A 44 3.78 -5.54 5.98
N PRO A 45 3.88 -6.35 4.91
CA PRO A 45 2.87 -6.39 3.87
C PRO A 45 1.54 -6.93 4.41
N VAL A 46 0.44 -6.29 4.03
CA VAL A 46 -0.92 -6.68 4.43
C VAL A 46 -1.73 -7.17 3.24
N PRO A 47 -2.69 -8.10 3.46
CA PRO A 47 -3.59 -8.54 2.40
C PRO A 47 -4.50 -7.40 1.93
N GLY A 48 -4.67 -7.27 0.62
CA GLY A 48 -5.53 -6.26 0.02
C GLY A 48 -7.01 -6.35 0.44
N ASP A 49 -7.52 -7.55 0.69
CA ASP A 49 -8.93 -7.81 1.06
C ASP A 49 -9.24 -7.47 2.54
N ARG A 50 -8.21 -7.19 3.35
CA ARG A 50 -8.41 -6.82 4.76
C ARG A 50 -8.92 -5.38 4.84
N VAL A 51 -9.86 -5.14 5.76
CA VAL A 51 -10.34 -3.80 6.12
C VAL A 51 -9.18 -2.97 6.68
N VAL A 52 -9.15 -1.68 6.34
CA VAL A 52 -8.13 -0.75 6.83
C VAL A 52 -8.37 -0.49 8.32
N ASP A 53 -7.41 -0.92 9.13
CA ASP A 53 -7.40 -0.77 10.59
C ASP A 53 -6.27 0.17 11.05
N ALA A 54 -5.37 0.54 10.14
CA ALA A 54 -4.22 1.40 10.42
C ALA A 54 -4.46 2.83 9.93
N GLY A 55 -4.07 3.81 10.76
CA GLY A 55 -4.07 5.23 10.35
C GLY A 55 -2.90 5.62 9.43
N SER A 56 -1.89 4.75 9.30
CA SER A 56 -0.68 4.99 8.51
C SER A 56 -0.33 3.75 7.68
N VAL A 57 -0.24 3.92 6.37
CA VAL A 57 0.02 2.82 5.42
C VAL A 57 1.13 3.24 4.46
N LYS A 58 2.06 2.33 4.15
CA LYS A 58 3.05 2.53 3.08
C LYS A 58 2.64 1.75 1.84
N LEU A 59 2.70 2.40 0.69
CA LEU A 59 2.35 1.82 -0.60
C LEU A 59 3.65 1.60 -1.39
N LEU A 60 3.99 0.33 -1.62
CA LEU A 60 5.19 -0.06 -2.34
C LEU A 60 4.81 -0.56 -3.73
N ARG A 61 5.27 0.16 -4.76
CA ARG A 61 5.05 -0.24 -6.15
C ARG A 61 5.82 -1.52 -6.44
N LEU A 62 5.08 -2.54 -6.89
CA LEU A 62 5.61 -3.79 -7.42
C LEU A 62 6.10 -3.53 -8.84
N ILE A 63 7.22 -2.82 -8.96
CA ILE A 63 8.10 -3.09 -10.10
C ILE A 63 8.53 -4.54 -9.99
N LYS A 64 8.77 -5.22 -11.12
CA LYS A 64 9.25 -6.60 -11.15
C LYS A 64 10.58 -6.70 -10.37
N GLY A 65 10.49 -6.91 -9.06
CA GLY A 65 11.60 -7.05 -8.13
C GLY A 65 12.15 -8.45 -8.23
N GLY A 66 12.84 -8.71 -9.33
CA GLY A 66 13.62 -9.92 -9.56
C GLY A 66 15.03 -9.55 -9.96
N SER A 67 15.73 -8.78 -9.13
CA SER A 67 17.18 -8.87 -9.14
C SER A 67 17.52 -10.04 -8.24
N THR A 68 17.92 -11.14 -8.88
CA THR A 68 18.68 -12.22 -8.26
C THR A 68 19.70 -11.60 -7.33
N ASP A 69 19.52 -11.75 -6.02
CA ASP A 69 20.63 -11.78 -5.09
C ASP A 69 21.39 -13.07 -5.44
N ASP A 70 22.23 -12.97 -6.48
CA ASP A 70 23.26 -13.96 -6.76
C ASP A 70 24.32 -13.67 -5.70
N GLY A 71 24.18 -14.34 -4.56
CA GLY A 71 25.24 -14.41 -3.58
C GLY A 71 26.49 -14.94 -4.28
N ALA A 72 27.50 -14.07 -4.43
CA ALA A 72 28.84 -14.43 -4.84
C ALA A 72 29.86 -13.51 -4.15
#